data_AF-A0A437MNM4-F1
#
_entry.id   AF-A0A437MNM4-F1
#
_cell.length_a   1.000
_cell.length_b   1.000
_cell.length_c   1.000
_cell.angle_alpha   90.00
_cell.angle_beta   90.00
_cell.angle_gamma   90.00
#
_symmetry.space_group_name_H-M   'P 1'
#
loop_
_entity.id
_entity.type
_entity.pdbx_description
1 polymer ?
#
loop_
_entity_poly.entity_id
_entity_poly.type
_entity_poly.pdbx_seq_one_letter_code
_entity_poly.pdbx_strand_id
1 'polypeptide(L)'
;MSQSTVPRPAEADTGVQEGAIFVDRRALAFKERGLCDALNALWKENSTGVRAAAAKFLTAQQQVVLTLNVGEQIERRTLGAAELAPLLIGYCIGARLPLPASAVKTVTVSPGGVLLDFMLVYTTMPPYRGMKTPSARVLGEWTR
;
A
#
# COMPACT_ATOMS: atom_id res chain seq x y z
N MET A 1 7.43 47.33 -58.53
CA MET A 1 8.20 47.28 -57.27
C MET A 1 7.47 46.33 -56.33
N SER A 2 8.08 45.18 -56.06
CA SER A 2 7.46 44.04 -55.38
C SER A 2 7.51 44.22 -53.86
N GLN A 3 6.37 44.16 -53.18
CA GLN A 3 6.32 44.07 -51.73
C GLN A 3 6.52 42.60 -51.33
N SER A 4 7.68 42.32 -50.75
CA SER A 4 8.02 41.02 -50.14
C SER A 4 7.34 40.93 -48.78
N THR A 5 6.36 40.03 -48.66
CA THR A 5 5.74 39.66 -47.40
C THR A 5 6.73 38.85 -46.56
N VAL A 6 7.24 39.45 -45.48
CA VAL A 6 8.07 38.74 -44.48
C VAL A 6 7.14 37.86 -43.64
N PRO A 7 7.33 36.53 -43.58
CA PRO A 7 6.58 35.71 -42.65
C PRO A 7 7.11 35.93 -41.23
N ARG A 8 6.21 36.27 -40.30
CA ARG A 8 6.43 36.23 -38.86
C ARG A 8 7.02 34.86 -38.47
N PRO A 9 8.08 34.79 -37.64
CA PRO A 9 8.47 33.52 -37.06
C PRO A 9 7.31 33.03 -36.18
N ALA A 10 6.85 31.82 -36.47
CA ALA A 10 5.94 31.10 -35.59
C ALA A 10 6.60 31.03 -34.22
N GLU A 11 5.99 31.65 -33.22
CA GLU A 11 6.27 31.36 -31.83
C GLU A 11 6.07 29.85 -31.69
N ALA A 12 7.19 29.14 -31.49
CA ALA A 12 7.13 27.79 -31.00
C ALA A 12 6.46 27.90 -29.63
N ASP A 13 5.17 27.61 -29.61
CA ASP A 13 4.47 27.15 -28.42
C ASP A 13 5.26 25.94 -27.93
N THR A 14 6.28 26.18 -27.10
CA THR A 14 6.80 25.20 -26.15
C THR A 14 5.69 24.98 -25.16
N GLY A 15 4.61 24.33 -25.62
CA GLY A 15 3.63 23.68 -24.79
C GLY A 15 4.41 22.66 -24.00
N VAL A 16 4.75 23.01 -22.77
CA VAL A 16 5.04 22.04 -21.73
C VAL A 16 3.78 21.18 -21.67
N GLN A 17 3.79 20.06 -22.39
CA GLN A 17 2.82 19.00 -22.15
C GLN A 17 3.12 18.54 -20.71
N GLU A 18 2.38 19.08 -19.74
CA GLU A 18 2.21 18.43 -18.46
C GLU A 18 1.66 17.04 -18.78
N GLY A 19 2.58 16.08 -18.89
CA GLY A 19 2.22 14.69 -19.15
C GLY A 19 1.21 14.27 -18.10
N ALA A 20 0.03 13.85 -18.53
CA ALA A 20 -1.03 13.45 -17.61
C ALA A 20 -0.49 12.36 -16.67
N ILE A 21 -0.40 12.69 -15.38
CA ILE A 21 0.00 11.75 -14.35
C ILE A 21 -1.21 10.90 -13.99
N PHE A 22 -1.11 9.59 -14.19
CA PHE A 22 -2.15 8.65 -13.76
C PHE A 22 -1.72 7.97 -12.46
N VAL A 23 -2.62 7.93 -11.48
CA VAL A 23 -2.37 7.28 -10.18
C VAL A 23 -3.33 6.10 -10.01
N ASP A 24 -2.78 4.91 -9.76
CA ASP A 24 -3.54 3.73 -9.27
C ASP A 24 -3.20 3.56 -7.78
N ARG A 25 -4.20 3.73 -6.91
CA ARG A 25 -4.07 3.54 -5.47
C ARG A 25 -4.88 2.34 -5.02
N ARG A 26 -4.23 1.45 -4.27
CA ARG A 26 -4.86 0.28 -3.65
C ARG A 26 -4.51 0.26 -2.17
N ALA A 27 -5.39 -0.28 -1.34
CA ALA A 27 -5.16 -0.39 0.09
C ALA A 27 -5.57 -1.76 0.61
N LEU A 28 -4.79 -2.29 1.56
CA LEU A 28 -5.17 -3.43 2.38
C LEU A 28 -5.37 -2.97 3.81
N ALA A 29 -6.53 -3.30 4.37
CA ALA A 29 -6.90 -2.92 5.72
C ALA A 29 -6.86 -4.14 6.65
N PHE A 30 -6.16 -3.98 7.77
CA PHE A 30 -6.01 -5.00 8.79
C PHE A 30 -6.63 -4.50 10.09
N LYS A 31 -7.81 -5.04 10.41
CA LYS A 31 -8.40 -4.95 11.76
C LYS A 31 -7.59 -5.82 12.73
N GLU A 32 -7.81 -5.69 14.03
CA GLU A 32 -6.99 -6.34 15.07
C GLU A 32 -6.79 -7.83 14.83
N ARG A 33 -7.89 -8.56 14.63
CA ARG A 33 -7.85 -10.00 14.34
C ARG A 33 -7.15 -10.31 13.01
N GLY A 34 -7.49 -9.58 11.95
CA GLY A 34 -6.89 -9.76 10.63
C GLY A 34 -5.39 -9.47 10.62
N LEU A 35 -4.92 -8.53 11.44
CA LEU A 35 -3.51 -8.25 11.64
C LEU A 35 -2.81 -9.43 12.34
N CYS A 36 -3.39 -9.95 13.43
CA CYS A 36 -2.85 -11.13 14.11
C CYS A 36 -2.80 -12.34 13.18
N ASP A 37 -3.85 -12.59 12.41
CA ASP A 37 -3.93 -13.71 11.46
C ASP A 37 -2.87 -13.57 10.35
N ALA A 38 -2.65 -12.37 9.83
CA ALA A 38 -1.62 -12.10 8.83
C ALA A 38 -0.20 -12.33 9.38
N LEU A 39 0.08 -11.84 10.59
CA LEU A 39 1.39 -12.05 11.24
C LEU A 39 1.63 -13.54 11.57
N ASN A 40 0.59 -14.24 12.05
CA ASN A 40 0.67 -15.67 12.32
C ASN A 40 0.90 -16.49 11.05
N ALA A 41 0.26 -16.13 9.94
CA ALA A 41 0.50 -16.77 8.65
C ALA A 41 1.96 -16.58 8.21
N LEU A 42 2.49 -15.36 8.30
CA LEU A 42 3.88 -15.05 7.98
C LEU A 42 4.88 -15.83 8.86
N TRP A 43 4.63 -15.93 10.17
CA TRP A 43 5.54 -16.61 11.09
C TRP A 43 5.43 -18.14 11.03
N LYS A 44 4.28 -18.68 10.64
CA LYS A 44 4.12 -20.11 10.41
C LYS A 44 5.08 -20.61 9.32
N GLU A 45 5.28 -19.82 8.27
CA GLU A 45 6.26 -20.13 7.22
C GLU A 45 7.70 -20.11 7.75
N ASN A 46 7.99 -19.29 8.76
CA ASN A 46 9.33 -19.12 9.34
C ASN A 46 9.60 -19.95 10.60
N SER A 47 8.66 -20.81 11.03
CA SER A 47 8.79 -21.73 12.18
C SER A 47 9.32 -21.09 13.48
N THR A 48 8.99 -19.81 13.73
CA THR A 48 9.60 -19.04 14.82
C THR A 48 9.10 -19.39 16.22
N GLY A 49 8.02 -20.19 16.34
CA GLY A 49 7.36 -20.48 17.63
C GLY A 49 6.63 -19.27 18.24
N VAL A 50 6.60 -18.13 17.54
CA VAL A 50 5.92 -16.89 17.97
C VAL A 50 4.51 -16.85 17.39
N ARG A 51 3.52 -16.45 18.20
CA ARG A 51 2.15 -16.22 17.77
C ARG A 51 1.61 -14.88 18.24
N ALA A 52 1.03 -14.11 17.34
CA ALA A 52 0.26 -12.92 17.68
C ALA A 52 -1.09 -13.36 18.25
N ALA A 53 -1.31 -13.06 19.53
CA ALA A 53 -2.54 -13.39 20.26
C ALA A 53 -3.55 -12.25 20.24
N ALA A 54 -3.07 -11.01 20.29
CA ALA A 54 -3.91 -9.82 20.24
C ALA A 54 -3.16 -8.62 19.64
N ALA A 55 -3.91 -7.69 19.08
CA ALA A 55 -3.42 -6.40 18.61
C ALA A 55 -4.32 -5.30 19.19
N LYS A 56 -3.71 -4.17 19.56
CA LYS A 56 -4.41 -2.97 19.99
C LYS A 56 -3.81 -1.76 19.30
N PHE A 57 -4.65 -0.93 18.68
CA PHE A 57 -4.20 0.24 17.95
C PHE A 57 -4.07 1.47 18.85
N LEU A 58 -2.87 2.06 18.88
CA LEU A 58 -2.54 3.32 19.54
C LEU A 58 -2.44 4.41 18.48
N THR A 59 -3.60 4.93 18.08
CA THR A 59 -3.76 5.78 16.90
C THR A 59 -3.12 7.15 17.04
N ALA A 60 -3.13 7.72 18.25
CA ALA A 60 -2.48 8.99 18.55
C ALA A 60 -0.95 8.92 18.34
N GLN A 61 -0.36 7.73 18.51
CA GLN A 61 1.07 7.48 18.35
C GLN A 61 1.41 6.81 17.01
N GLN A 62 0.43 6.53 16.14
CA GLN A 62 0.62 5.73 14.92
C GLN A 62 1.29 4.37 15.19
N GLN A 63 0.90 3.71 16.29
CA GLN A 63 1.53 2.48 16.76
C GLN A 63 0.51 1.37 17.03
N VAL A 64 0.98 0.13 17.05
CA VAL A 64 0.21 -1.06 17.39
C VAL A 64 0.91 -1.80 18.52
N VAL A 65 0.18 -2.09 19.59
CA VAL A 65 0.64 -2.98 20.65
C VAL A 65 0.19 -4.38 20.32
N LEU A 66 1.14 -5.27 20.08
CA LEU A 66 0.93 -6.69 19.89
C LEU A 66 1.16 -7.42 21.21
N THR A 67 0.25 -8.33 21.55
CA THR A 67 0.47 -9.36 22.56
C THR A 67 0.89 -10.63 21.83
N LEU A 68 2.09 -11.12 22.14
CA LEU A 68 2.71 -12.27 21.50
C LEU A 68 2.82 -13.41 22.50
N ASN A 69 2.48 -14.62 22.08
CA ASN A 69 2.81 -15.85 22.79
C ASN A 69 4.10 -16.41 22.20
N VAL A 70 5.15 -16.55 23.02
CA VAL A 70 6.46 -17.07 22.63
C VAL A 70 6.72 -18.30 23.51
N GLY A 71 6.39 -19.49 22.99
CA GLY A 71 6.32 -20.69 23.82
C GLY A 71 5.30 -20.53 24.95
N GLU A 72 5.76 -20.63 26.20
CA GLU A 72 4.92 -20.45 27.40
C GLU A 72 4.89 -19.00 27.91
N GLN A 73 5.66 -18.09 27.31
CA GLN A 73 5.74 -16.70 27.75
C GLN A 73 4.79 -15.80 26.95
N ILE A 74 4.30 -14.76 27.62
CA ILE A 74 3.51 -13.69 27.00
C ILE A 74 4.37 -12.43 26.95
N GLU A 75 4.68 -11.97 25.75
CA GLU A 75 5.39 -10.71 25.49
C GLU A 75 4.43 -9.63 24.97
N ARG A 76 4.75 -8.37 25.23
CA ARG A 76 4.11 -7.22 24.57
C ARG A 76 5.14 -6.47 23.75
N ARG A 77 4.81 -6.17 22.49
CA ARG A 77 5.66 -5.37 21.61
C ARG A 77 4.87 -4.23 21.00
N THR A 78 5.47 -3.05 20.97
CA THR A 78 4.90 -1.89 20.29
C THR A 78 5.61 -1.74 18.95
N LEU A 79 4.84 -1.76 17.86
CA LEU A 79 5.34 -1.57 16.51
C LEU A 79 4.78 -0.28 15.92
N GLY A 80 5.62 0.52 15.30
CA GLY A 80 5.20 1.64 14.46
C GLY A 80 5.02 1.21 13.00
N ALA A 81 4.74 2.20 12.15
CA ALA A 81 4.56 1.97 10.71
C ALA A 81 5.81 1.38 10.05
N ALA A 82 7.02 1.79 10.48
CA ALA A 82 8.28 1.32 9.93
C ALA A 82 8.51 -0.17 10.19
N GLU A 83 8.17 -0.65 11.39
CA GLU A 83 8.29 -2.06 11.75
C GLU A 83 7.17 -2.91 11.15
N LEU A 84 5.96 -2.34 10.99
CA LEU A 84 4.82 -3.03 10.39
C LEU A 84 4.94 -3.21 8.88
N ALA A 85 5.54 -2.24 8.17
CA ALA A 85 5.68 -2.27 6.71
C ALA A 85 6.32 -3.56 6.17
N PRO A 86 7.52 -3.98 6.61
CA PRO A 86 8.14 -5.21 6.09
C PRO A 86 7.34 -6.46 6.45
N LEU A 87 6.67 -6.50 7.61
CA LEU A 87 5.84 -7.64 8.01
C LEU A 87 4.60 -7.77 7.11
N LEU A 88 3.89 -6.67 6.88
CA LEU A 88 2.69 -6.69 6.04
C LEU A 88 3.03 -6.96 4.57
N ILE A 89 4.15 -6.42 4.07
CA ILE A 89 4.66 -6.73 2.73
C ILE A 89 5.03 -8.22 2.64
N GLY A 90 5.75 -8.75 3.63
CA GLY A 90 6.12 -10.17 3.68
C GLY A 90 4.89 -11.07 3.65
N TYR A 91 3.87 -10.77 4.45
CA TYR A 91 2.59 -11.48 4.43
C TYR A 91 1.96 -11.46 3.04
N CYS A 92 1.89 -10.29 2.40
CA CYS A 92 1.29 -10.16 1.07
C CYS A 92 2.04 -10.98 0.01
N ILE A 93 3.38 -11.05 0.09
CA ILE A 93 4.19 -11.89 -0.80
C ILE A 93 3.88 -13.37 -0.56
N GLY A 94 3.92 -13.84 0.69
CA GLY A 94 3.61 -15.23 1.05
C GLY A 94 2.18 -15.64 0.65
N ALA A 95 1.22 -14.75 0.86
CA ALA A 95 -0.18 -14.92 0.47
C ALA A 95 -0.44 -14.75 -1.05
N ARG A 96 0.61 -14.50 -1.85
CA ARG A 96 0.53 -14.27 -3.31
C ARG A 96 -0.43 -13.15 -3.70
N LEU A 97 -0.56 -12.13 -2.85
CA LEU A 97 -1.32 -10.93 -3.17
C LEU A 97 -0.56 -10.10 -4.21
N PRO A 98 -1.26 -9.49 -5.19
CA PRO A 98 -0.61 -8.70 -6.23
C PRO A 98 -0.01 -7.44 -5.63
N LEU A 99 1.30 -7.46 -5.42
CA LEU A 99 2.10 -6.34 -4.94
C LEU A 99 3.02 -5.82 -6.06
N PRO A 100 2.68 -4.68 -6.69
CA PRO A 100 3.54 -4.09 -7.69
C PRO A 100 4.88 -3.66 -7.06
N ALA A 101 5.98 -4.13 -7.64
CA ALA A 101 7.33 -3.82 -7.13
C ALA A 101 7.59 -2.31 -7.12
N SER A 102 7.18 -1.60 -8.18
CA SER A 102 7.31 -0.16 -8.36
C SER A 102 6.30 0.69 -7.57
N ALA A 103 5.35 0.08 -6.86
CA ALA A 103 4.42 0.85 -6.03
C ALA A 103 5.15 1.44 -4.83
N VAL A 104 4.90 2.71 -4.56
CA VAL A 104 5.18 3.33 -3.26
C VAL A 104 4.27 2.66 -2.23
N LYS A 105 4.86 2.20 -1.12
CA LYS A 105 4.15 1.46 -0.07
C LYS A 105 4.17 2.27 1.20
N THR A 106 3.01 2.50 1.79
CA THR A 106 2.87 3.32 2.99
C THR A 106 2.01 2.59 4.00
N VAL A 107 2.46 2.54 5.25
CA VAL A 107 1.68 2.00 6.36
C VAL A 107 1.16 3.14 7.21
N THR A 108 -0.14 3.12 7.51
CA THR A 108 -0.78 4.08 8.40
C THR A 108 -1.55 3.31 9.47
N VAL A 109 -1.47 3.75 10.73
CA VAL A 109 -2.26 3.18 11.82
C VAL A 109 -3.42 4.12 12.12
N SER A 110 -4.64 3.65 11.91
CA SER A 110 -5.85 4.43 12.07
C SER A 110 -6.79 3.79 13.11
N PRO A 111 -7.81 4.51 13.59
CA PRO A 111 -8.85 3.92 14.43
C PRO A 111 -9.56 2.73 13.78
N GLY A 112 -9.63 2.69 12.44
CA GLY A 112 -10.20 1.58 11.69
C GLY A 112 -9.27 0.39 11.48
N GLY A 113 -8.00 0.51 11.88
CA GLY A 113 -6.98 -0.52 11.73
C GLY A 113 -5.71 -0.03 11.04
N VAL A 114 -4.84 -0.99 10.72
CA VAL A 114 -3.61 -0.73 9.97
C VAL A 114 -3.92 -0.77 8.48
N LEU A 115 -3.55 0.29 7.76
CA LEU A 115 -3.69 0.39 6.31
C LEU A 115 -2.32 0.24 5.67
N LEU A 116 -2.19 -0.70 4.74
CA LEU A 116 -1.07 -0.78 3.81
C LEU A 116 -1.55 -0.25 2.45
N ASP A 117 -1.16 0.98 2.14
CA ASP A 117 -1.43 1.67 0.88
C ASP A 117 -0.34 1.36 -0.16
N PHE A 118 -0.76 1.19 -1.40
CA PHE A 118 0.09 1.03 -2.58
C PHE A 118 -0.29 2.10 -3.59
N MET A 119 0.68 2.90 -3.98
CA MET A 119 0.50 3.95 -4.98
C MET A 119 1.42 3.70 -6.16
N LEU A 120 0.83 3.50 -7.33
CA LEU A 120 1.51 3.43 -8.60
C LEU A 120 1.28 4.75 -9.35
N VAL A 121 2.37 5.33 -9.82
CA VAL A 121 2.35 6.55 -10.64
C VAL A 121 2.79 6.17 -12.04
N TYR A 122 1.98 6.54 -13.03
CA TYR A 122 2.25 6.31 -14.44
C TYR A 122 2.34 7.65 -15.17
N THR A 123 3.35 7.77 -16.02
CA THR A 123 3.55 8.92 -16.92
C THR A 123 2.81 8.75 -18.25
N THR A 124 2.25 7.57 -18.50
CA THR A 124 1.41 7.23 -19.65
C THR A 124 0.16 6.49 -19.15
N MET A 125 -0.91 6.51 -19.94
CA MET A 125 -2.18 5.88 -19.53
C MET A 125 -1.95 4.39 -19.23
N PRO A 126 -2.30 3.89 -18.03
CA PRO A 126 -2.05 2.51 -17.67
C PRO A 126 -2.79 1.57 -18.64
N PRO A 127 -2.14 0.51 -19.15
CA PRO A 127 -2.70 -0.35 -20.19
C PRO A 127 -4.00 -1.09 -19.75
N TYR A 128 -4.30 -1.10 -18.46
CA TYR A 128 -5.46 -1.78 -17.88
C TYR A 128 -6.67 -0.88 -17.64
N ARG A 129 -6.61 0.44 -17.96
CA ARG A 129 -7.68 1.41 -17.65
C ARG A 129 -8.98 1.22 -18.48
N GLY A 130 -9.03 0.22 -19.36
CA GLY A 130 -10.22 -0.19 -20.11
C GLY A 130 -10.65 -1.65 -19.86
N MET A 131 -9.89 -2.40 -19.05
CA MET A 131 -10.30 -3.73 -18.60
C MET A 131 -10.93 -3.56 -17.23
N LYS A 132 -12.00 -4.30 -16.94
CA LYS A 132 -12.47 -4.53 -15.56
C LYS A 132 -11.39 -5.33 -14.84
N THR A 133 -10.23 -4.75 -14.57
CA THR A 133 -9.34 -5.26 -13.55
C THR A 133 -10.18 -5.27 -12.28
N PRO A 134 -10.33 -6.43 -11.61
CA PRO A 134 -10.94 -6.42 -10.31
C PRO A 134 -10.04 -5.52 -9.48
N SER A 135 -10.50 -4.31 -9.19
CA SER A 135 -10.01 -3.50 -8.08
C SER A 135 -9.80 -4.49 -6.96
N ALA A 136 -8.55 -4.69 -6.55
CA ALA A 136 -8.17 -5.76 -5.65
C ALA A 136 -9.23 -5.82 -4.56
N ARG A 137 -10.04 -6.90 -4.58
CA ARG A 137 -11.17 -7.05 -3.67
C ARG A 137 -10.57 -6.86 -2.29
N VAL A 138 -11.10 -5.88 -1.56
CA VAL A 138 -10.83 -5.63 -0.16
C VAL A 138 -11.04 -6.98 0.55
N LEU A 139 -9.95 -7.68 0.81
CA LEU A 139 -9.94 -8.92 1.58
C LEU A 139 -9.90 -8.49 3.03
N GLY A 140 -11.08 -8.19 3.56
CA GLY A 140 -11.26 -7.73 4.94
C GLY A 140 -12.54 -6.92 5.09
N GLU A 141 -13.68 -7.62 5.18
CA GLU A 141 -15.04 -7.13 5.45
C GLU A 141 -15.63 -6.11 4.46
N TRP A 142 -16.52 -6.60 3.60
CA TRP A 142 -17.49 -5.77 2.88
C TRP A 142 -18.65 -5.50 3.83
N THR A 143 -18.67 -4.36 4.50
CA THR A 143 -19.91 -3.84 5.08
C THR A 143 -20.79 -3.31 3.97
N ARG A 144 -22.05 -3.76 3.96
CA ARG A 144 -23.11 -3.39 3.01
C ARG A 144 -23.39 -1.90 3.00
#